data_AF-A0A4R1QC51-F1
#
_entry.id   AF-A0A4R1QC51-F1
#
_cell.length_a   1.000
_cell.length_b   1.000
_cell.length_c   1.000
_cell.angle_alpha   90.00
_cell.angle_beta   90.00
_cell.angle_gamma   90.00
#
_symmetry.space_group_name_H-M   'P 1'
#
loop_
_entity.id
_entity.type
_entity.pdbx_description
1 polymer ?
#
loop_
_entity_poly.entity_id
_entity_poly.type
_entity_poly.pdbx_seq_one_letter_code
_entity_poly.pdbx_strand_id
1 'polypeptide(L)'
;MSNLSILEHRGQRVLTTQQLAQVYETDSNNIKNNFSNNKDRFVEGRDYFFLQSEELQEFKRVVNDIDQPFKFTSQLYLWTERGANRHCKILDTDKAWQQYDILEESYFRTKQAQLLIDYSKLSPELQMFKLILDNTAKLQLDLVEANSKATEAIERTGYIEQRLEVVKETIIQRDDNWRDSINTMVNRIAKCSADKNYQAIRSESYMLLEERAACDLNTRIRNMRQRLEDTGATKTKINSITKMDVIESDKRLKEIYTGIVKEMLIKYVA
;
A
#
# COMPACT_ATOMS: atom_id res chain seq x y z
N MET A 1 38.49 15.62 24.38
CA MET A 1 37.69 15.45 23.14
C MET A 1 37.70 13.98 22.79
N SER A 2 36.58 13.29 22.92
CA SER A 2 36.47 11.88 22.54
C SER A 2 36.33 11.78 21.02
N ASN A 3 37.23 11.06 20.35
CA ASN A 3 37.11 10.77 18.93
C ASN A 3 35.86 9.92 18.70
N LEU A 4 34.79 10.53 18.17
CA LEU A 4 33.59 9.80 17.76
C LEU A 4 33.87 9.07 16.45
N SER A 5 33.63 7.76 16.43
CA SER A 5 33.71 6.98 15.19
C SER A 5 32.67 7.49 14.19
N ILE A 6 33.14 7.90 13.01
CA ILE A 6 32.26 8.35 11.92
C ILE A 6 31.54 7.12 11.37
N LEU A 7 30.21 7.10 11.44
CA LEU A 7 29.37 6.05 10.87
C LEU A 7 28.60 6.59 9.68
N GLU A 8 28.44 5.76 8.66
CA GLU A 8 27.71 6.09 7.45
C GLU A 8 26.70 4.99 7.11
N HIS A 9 25.48 5.40 6.75
CA HIS A 9 24.44 4.50 6.30
C HIS A 9 23.69 5.15 5.14
N ARG A 10 23.58 4.45 4.01
CA ARG A 10 22.91 4.94 2.78
C ARG A 10 23.45 6.31 2.31
N GLY A 11 24.77 6.51 2.39
CA GLY A 11 25.43 7.76 1.97
C GLY A 11 25.23 8.94 2.93
N GLN A 12 24.71 8.69 4.13
CA GLN A 12 24.47 9.72 5.14
C GLN A 12 25.25 9.44 6.42
N ARG A 13 25.81 10.49 7.01
CA ARG A 13 26.42 10.41 8.34
C ARG A 13 25.35 10.16 9.39
N VAL A 14 25.60 9.19 10.25
CA VAL A 14 24.66 8.77 11.29
C VAL A 14 25.35 8.65 12.64
N LEU A 15 24.56 8.80 13.70
CA LEU A 15 24.99 8.58 15.07
C LEU A 15 24.16 7.46 15.70
N THR A 16 24.80 6.62 16.50
CA THR A 16 24.04 5.72 17.39
C THR A 16 23.44 6.50 18.55
N THR A 17 22.43 5.93 19.21
CA THR A 17 21.87 6.51 20.44
C THR A 17 22.93 6.82 21.49
N GLN A 18 23.98 6.01 21.59
CA GLN A 18 25.06 6.22 22.55
C GLN A 18 25.98 7.38 22.16
N GLN A 19 26.38 7.46 20.90
CA GLN A 19 27.15 8.61 20.41
C GLN A 19 26.35 9.91 20.53
N LEU A 20 25.05 9.86 20.24
CA LEU A 20 24.17 11.00 20.39
C LEU A 20 24.06 11.47 21.84
N ALA A 21 23.93 10.52 22.77
CA ALA A 21 23.92 10.78 24.20
C ALA A 21 25.23 11.45 24.66
N GLN A 22 26.38 10.98 24.15
CA GLN A 22 27.69 11.58 24.42
C GLN A 22 27.81 13.01 23.86
N VAL A 23 27.30 13.28 22.66
CA VAL A 23 27.33 14.62 22.05
C VAL A 23 26.50 15.63 22.86
N TYR A 24 25.34 15.21 23.34
CA TYR A 24 24.44 16.07 24.12
C TYR A 24 24.66 16.00 25.63
N GLU A 25 25.74 15.34 26.08
CA GLU A 25 26.12 15.21 27.49
C GLU A 25 24.95 14.70 28.36
N THR A 26 24.26 13.66 27.87
CA THR A 26 23.11 13.03 28.53
C THR A 26 23.24 11.50 28.51
N ASP A 27 22.37 10.80 29.23
CA ASP A 27 22.28 9.33 29.17
C ASP A 27 21.55 8.82 27.94
N SER A 28 21.97 7.64 27.46
CA SER A 28 21.30 6.93 26.35
C SER A 28 19.84 6.59 26.66
N ASN A 29 19.51 6.36 27.93
CA ASN A 29 18.12 6.11 28.36
C ASN A 29 17.26 7.37 28.21
N ASN A 30 17.82 8.54 28.50
CA ASN A 30 17.11 9.81 28.32
C ASN A 30 16.78 10.03 26.83
N ILE A 31 17.72 9.77 25.92
CA ILE A 31 17.48 9.82 24.47
C ILE A 31 16.33 8.90 24.05
N LYS A 32 16.34 7.64 24.51
CA LYS A 32 15.30 6.65 24.18
C LYS A 32 13.93 7.05 24.71
N ASN A 33 13.85 7.48 25.96
CA ASN A 33 12.59 7.89 26.59
C ASN A 33 12.02 9.12 25.88
N ASN A 34 12.86 10.13 25.59
CA ASN A 34 12.44 11.33 24.89
C ASN A 34 11.99 11.06 23.46
N PHE A 35 12.68 10.18 22.74
CA PHE A 35 12.24 9.70 21.43
C PHE A 35 10.88 9.00 21.52
N SER A 36 10.71 8.07 22.47
CA SER A 36 9.45 7.33 22.62
C SER A 36 8.27 8.27 22.92
N ASN A 37 8.48 9.28 23.78
CA ASN A 37 7.46 10.25 24.17
C ASN A 37 7.09 11.23 23.05
N ASN A 38 7.95 11.40 22.04
CA ASN A 38 7.76 12.34 20.94
C ASN A 38 7.84 11.64 19.58
N LYS A 39 7.55 10.33 19.53
CA LYS A 39 7.79 9.50 18.34
C LYS A 39 7.04 10.01 17.10
N ASP A 40 5.85 10.57 17.31
CA ASP A 40 5.03 11.25 16.29
C ASP A 40 5.76 12.40 15.59
N ARG A 41 6.75 13.00 16.25
CA ARG A 41 7.58 14.08 15.69
C ARG A 41 8.76 13.57 14.89
N PHE A 42 9.03 12.27 14.82
CA PHE A 42 10.14 11.71 14.05
C PHE A 42 9.62 10.90 12.87
N VAL A 43 10.31 11.01 11.73
CA VAL A 43 9.97 10.28 10.50
C VAL A 43 11.13 9.35 10.16
N GLU A 44 10.82 8.06 10.07
CA GLU A 44 11.75 7.02 9.65
C GLU A 44 12.24 7.25 8.21
N GLY A 45 13.52 6.98 7.96
CA GLY A 45 14.19 7.25 6.69
C GLY A 45 14.64 8.71 6.50
N ARG A 46 14.17 9.63 7.35
CA ARG A 46 14.53 11.06 7.29
C ARG A 46 15.26 11.53 8.55
N ASP A 47 14.67 11.26 9.71
CA ASP A 47 15.20 11.68 11.00
C ASP A 47 15.98 10.52 11.66
N TYR A 48 15.59 9.28 11.42
CA TYR A 48 16.31 8.10 11.89
C TYR A 48 16.15 6.91 10.93
N PHE A 49 17.04 5.93 11.05
CA PHE A 49 16.87 4.59 10.47
C PHE A 49 16.73 3.58 11.61
N PHE A 50 15.76 2.67 11.49
CA PHE A 50 15.58 1.59 12.42
C PHE A 50 16.03 0.28 11.78
N LEU A 51 17.22 -0.16 12.17
CA LEU A 51 17.80 -1.36 11.60
C LEU A 51 17.41 -2.58 12.43
N GLN A 52 16.87 -3.58 11.75
CA GLN A 52 16.55 -4.90 12.30
C GLN A 52 16.95 -6.00 11.32
N SER A 53 17.03 -7.23 11.84
CA SER A 53 17.18 -8.45 11.03
C SER A 53 18.35 -8.36 10.03
N GLU A 54 18.10 -8.58 8.73
CA GLU A 54 19.12 -8.63 7.69
C GLU A 54 19.87 -7.31 7.49
N GLU A 55 19.14 -6.18 7.52
CA GLU A 55 19.72 -4.85 7.32
C GLU A 55 20.70 -4.49 8.45
N LEU A 56 20.38 -4.88 9.68
CA LEU A 56 21.28 -4.72 10.82
C LEU A 56 22.54 -5.60 10.70
N GLN A 57 22.40 -6.83 10.18
CA GLN A 57 23.55 -7.72 9.97
C GLN A 57 24.47 -7.20 8.88
N GLU A 58 23.92 -6.65 7.80
CA GLU A 58 24.69 -5.99 6.76
C GLU A 58 25.44 -4.77 7.30
N PHE A 59 24.75 -3.88 8.02
CA PHE A 59 25.39 -2.71 8.63
C PHE A 59 26.55 -3.09 9.56
N LYS A 60 26.38 -4.12 10.40
CA LYS A 60 27.44 -4.62 11.29
C LYS A 60 28.65 -5.15 10.52
N ARG A 61 28.43 -5.83 9.38
CA ARG A 61 29.52 -6.32 8.51
C ARG A 61 30.33 -5.19 7.88
N VAL A 62 29.66 -4.10 7.50
CA VAL A 62 30.30 -2.94 6.86
C VAL A 62 31.11 -2.12 7.87
N VAL A 63 30.56 -1.87 9.06
CA VAL A 63 31.21 -1.02 10.08
C VAL A 63 32.43 -1.71 10.72
N ASN A 64 32.48 -3.05 10.71
CA ASN A 64 33.61 -3.93 11.04
C ASN A 64 34.57 -3.44 12.15
N ASP A 65 33.99 -2.90 13.23
CA ASP A 65 34.72 -2.36 14.38
C ASP A 65 34.33 -3.16 15.64
N ILE A 66 35.32 -3.85 16.20
CA ILE A 66 35.16 -4.96 17.15
C ILE A 66 34.64 -4.47 18.51
N ASP A 67 34.84 -3.18 18.82
CA ASP A 67 34.56 -2.54 20.12
C ASP A 67 33.29 -1.68 20.12
N GLN A 68 32.48 -1.72 19.04
CA GLN A 68 31.25 -0.94 18.97
C GLN A 68 30.17 -1.49 19.93
N PRO A 69 29.51 -0.63 20.73
CA PRO A 69 28.56 -1.03 21.77
C PRO A 69 27.27 -1.70 21.26
N PHE A 70 27.01 -1.65 19.96
CA PHE A 70 25.84 -2.26 19.31
C PHE A 70 26.12 -3.63 18.67
N LYS A 71 27.30 -4.20 18.87
CA LYS A 71 27.69 -5.51 18.30
C LYS A 71 26.64 -6.60 18.57
N PHE A 72 26.10 -6.64 19.79
CA PHE A 72 25.15 -7.67 20.23
C PHE A 72 23.67 -7.25 20.19
N THR A 73 23.34 -6.04 19.71
CA THR A 73 21.93 -5.61 19.68
C THR A 73 21.15 -6.31 18.56
N SER A 74 19.87 -6.64 18.82
CA SER A 74 18.93 -7.15 17.80
C SER A 74 18.22 -6.03 17.04
N GLN A 75 18.25 -4.81 17.57
CA GLN A 75 17.62 -3.62 16.99
C GLN A 75 18.51 -2.41 17.22
N LEU A 76 18.68 -1.55 16.22
CA LEU A 76 19.53 -0.37 16.32
C LEU A 76 18.84 0.85 15.70
N TYR A 77 18.83 1.95 16.46
CA TYR A 77 18.46 3.25 15.93
C TYR A 77 19.71 4.00 15.51
N LEU A 78 19.71 4.46 14.26
CA LEU A 78 20.70 5.35 13.69
C LEU A 78 20.07 6.71 13.46
N TRP A 79 20.61 7.74 14.08
CA TRP A 79 20.11 9.11 14.00
C TRP A 79 20.81 9.85 12.88
N THR A 80 20.05 10.40 11.95
CA THR A 80 20.60 11.31 10.93
C THR A 80 20.97 12.64 11.58
N GLU A 81 21.69 13.50 10.89
CA GLU A 81 21.95 14.88 11.35
C GLU A 81 20.66 15.61 11.75
N ARG A 82 19.57 15.38 10.97
CA ARG A 82 18.26 15.95 11.26
C ARG A 82 17.64 15.34 12.51
N GLY A 83 17.76 14.03 12.72
CA GLY A 83 17.32 13.37 13.95
C GLY A 83 18.05 13.89 15.18
N ALA A 84 19.36 14.02 15.09
CA ALA A 84 20.19 14.59 16.15
C ALA A 84 19.72 16.01 16.50
N ASN A 85 19.53 16.88 15.50
CA ASN A 85 19.00 18.24 15.72
C ASN A 85 17.58 18.24 16.32
N ARG A 86 16.72 17.28 15.99
CA ARG A 86 15.42 17.14 16.66
C ARG A 86 15.55 16.80 18.14
N HIS A 87 16.55 16.01 18.52
CA HIS A 87 16.83 15.72 19.92
C HIS A 87 17.24 16.97 20.70
N CYS A 88 17.99 17.89 20.10
CA CYS A 88 18.31 19.19 20.70
C CYS A 88 17.06 19.98 21.12
N LYS A 89 15.93 19.88 20.40
CA LYS A 89 14.67 20.54 20.80
C LYS A 89 14.00 19.90 22.04
N ILE A 90 14.31 18.65 22.34
CA ILE A 90 13.63 17.86 23.38
C ILE A 90 14.50 17.74 24.63
N LEU A 91 15.83 17.75 24.44
CA LEU A 91 16.80 17.66 25.52
C LEU A 91 17.00 19.03 26.17
N ASP A 92 17.06 19.02 27.50
CA ASP A 92 17.32 20.21 28.31
C ASP A 92 18.76 20.18 28.84
N THR A 93 19.74 20.03 27.93
CA THR A 93 21.17 20.06 28.27
C THR A 93 21.85 21.29 27.69
N ASP A 94 22.91 21.78 28.34
CA ASP A 94 23.67 22.94 27.85
C ASP A 94 24.16 22.74 26.41
N LYS A 95 24.52 21.51 26.05
CA LYS A 95 24.90 21.14 24.67
C LYS A 95 23.73 21.21 23.69
N ALA A 96 22.53 20.84 24.12
CA ALA A 96 21.33 21.00 23.30
C ALA A 96 21.04 22.48 23.05
N TRP A 97 21.14 23.34 24.07
CA TRP A 97 21.00 24.79 23.93
C TRP A 97 22.04 25.41 22.98
N GLN A 98 23.32 25.06 23.13
CA GLN A 98 24.38 25.52 22.22
C GLN A 98 24.13 25.12 20.75
N GLN A 99 23.66 23.89 20.52
CA GLN A 99 23.33 23.44 19.17
C GLN A 99 22.11 24.19 18.60
N TYR A 100 21.15 24.55 19.45
CA TYR A 100 20.00 25.36 19.03
C TYR A 100 20.42 26.74 18.56
N ASP A 101 21.29 27.41 19.32
CA ASP A 101 21.84 28.74 18.96
C ASP A 101 22.56 28.70 17.60
N ILE A 102 23.36 27.66 17.35
CA ILE A 102 24.06 27.47 16.07
C ILE A 102 23.06 27.31 14.91
N LEU A 103 21.98 26.55 15.12
CA LEU A 103 20.95 26.35 14.10
C LEU A 103 20.20 27.65 13.80
N GLU A 104 19.88 28.42 14.83
CA GLU A 104 19.22 29.71 14.72
C GLU A 104 20.10 30.72 13.96
N GLU A 105 21.36 30.87 14.38
CA GLU A 105 22.33 31.76 13.72
C GLU A 105 22.55 31.35 12.26
N SER A 106 22.67 30.05 11.98
CA SER A 106 22.82 29.53 10.61
C SER A 106 21.62 29.85 9.72
N TYR A 107 20.39 29.70 10.25
CA TYR A 107 19.16 30.04 9.52
C TYR A 107 19.13 31.54 9.16
N PHE A 108 19.40 32.42 10.14
CA PHE A 108 19.40 33.86 9.90
C PHE A 108 20.54 34.30 8.98
N ARG A 109 21.74 33.74 9.13
CA ARG A 109 22.87 34.02 8.24
C ARG A 109 22.59 33.59 6.80
N THR A 110 22.05 32.39 6.60
CA THR A 110 21.72 31.88 5.26
C THR A 110 20.63 32.73 4.61
N LYS A 111 19.59 33.09 5.37
CA LYS A 111 18.51 33.98 4.91
C LYS A 111 19.02 35.37 4.56
N GLN A 112 19.92 35.94 5.37
CA GLN A 112 20.57 37.22 5.08
C GLN A 112 21.47 37.13 3.84
N ALA A 113 22.27 36.08 3.70
CA ALA A 113 23.13 35.88 2.52
C ALA A 113 22.32 35.77 1.21
N GLN A 114 21.16 35.09 1.24
CA GLN A 114 20.24 35.03 0.09
C GLN A 114 19.65 36.40 -0.28
N LEU A 115 19.42 37.27 0.70
CA LEU A 115 18.90 38.63 0.47
C LEU A 115 19.98 39.63 0.02
N LEU A 116 21.26 39.33 0.27
CA LEU A 116 22.38 40.24 -0.03
C LEU A 116 22.89 40.14 -1.48
N ILE A 117 22.55 39.07 -2.22
CA ILE A 117 22.92 38.95 -3.62
C ILE A 117 21.97 39.79 -4.47
N ASP A 118 22.37 41.04 -4.71
CA ASP A 118 21.66 41.94 -5.60
C ASP A 118 21.95 41.58 -7.07
N TYR A 119 21.09 40.71 -7.62
CA TYR A 119 21.20 40.26 -9.01
C TYR A 119 21.04 41.40 -10.03
N SER A 120 20.52 42.57 -9.64
CA SER A 120 20.41 43.74 -10.53
C SER A 120 21.75 44.37 -10.87
N LYS A 121 22.79 44.09 -10.06
CA LYS A 121 24.17 44.57 -10.26
C LYS A 121 25.03 43.64 -11.11
N LEU A 122 24.50 42.47 -11.51
CA LEU A 122 25.20 41.56 -12.42
C LEU A 122 25.26 42.14 -13.83
N SER A 123 26.18 41.66 -14.66
CA SER A 123 26.22 42.03 -16.08
C SER A 123 24.91 41.61 -16.79
N PRO A 124 24.49 42.31 -17.86
CA PRO A 124 23.28 41.95 -18.59
C PRO A 124 23.24 40.48 -19.04
N GLU A 125 24.39 39.92 -19.42
CA GLU A 125 24.53 38.53 -19.83
C GLU A 125 24.22 37.56 -18.68
N LEU A 126 24.72 37.85 -17.47
CA LEU A 126 24.47 37.02 -16.29
C LEU A 126 23.02 37.15 -15.78
N GLN A 127 22.41 38.33 -15.92
CA GLN A 127 20.99 38.51 -15.61
C GLN A 127 20.11 37.69 -16.56
N MET A 128 20.43 37.69 -17.86
CA MET A 128 19.72 36.88 -18.84
C MET A 128 19.91 35.38 -18.60
N PHE A 129 21.13 34.94 -18.28
CA PHE A 129 21.40 33.55 -17.95
C PHE A 129 20.61 33.08 -16.73
N LYS A 130 20.52 33.90 -15.68
CA LYS A 130 19.68 33.61 -14.51
C LYS A 130 18.21 33.43 -14.91
N LEU A 131 17.66 34.34 -15.71
CA LEU A 131 16.28 34.26 -16.17
C LEU A 131 16.02 32.97 -16.97
N ILE A 132 16.95 32.57 -17.82
CA ILE A 132 16.87 31.31 -18.57
C ILE A 132 16.87 30.13 -17.61
N LEU A 133 17.81 30.09 -16.66
CA LEU A 133 17.88 29.02 -15.66
C LEU A 133 16.59 28.90 -14.86
N ASP A 134 16.06 30.00 -14.35
CA ASP A 134 14.82 30.01 -13.55
C ASP A 134 13.63 29.47 -14.36
N ASN A 135 13.50 29.89 -15.63
CA ASN A 135 12.46 29.38 -16.50
C ASN A 135 12.65 27.91 -16.86
N THR A 136 13.88 27.47 -17.13
CA THR A 136 14.16 26.05 -17.43
C THR A 136 13.89 25.15 -16.24
N ALA A 137 14.25 25.58 -15.03
CA ALA A 137 13.95 24.85 -13.80
C ALA A 137 12.43 24.72 -13.59
N LYS A 138 11.68 25.80 -13.83
CA LYS A 138 10.22 25.78 -13.77
C LYS A 138 9.61 24.82 -14.79
N LEU A 139 10.06 24.87 -16.05
CA LEU A 139 9.60 23.98 -17.10
C LEU A 139 9.90 22.50 -16.80
N GLN A 140 11.06 22.19 -16.23
CA GLN A 140 11.41 20.83 -15.81
C GLN A 140 10.47 20.34 -14.70
N LEU A 141 10.14 21.19 -13.73
CA LEU A 141 9.21 20.86 -12.66
C LEU A 141 7.81 20.57 -13.22
N ASP A 142 7.30 21.45 -14.08
CA ASP A 142 5.99 21.31 -14.72
C ASP A 142 5.93 20.02 -15.58
N LEU A 143 7.05 19.67 -16.24
CA LEU A 143 7.17 18.45 -17.03
C LEU A 143 7.13 17.18 -16.16
N VAL A 144 7.82 17.18 -15.01
CA VAL A 144 7.77 16.07 -14.05
C VAL A 144 6.35 15.89 -13.51
N GLU A 145 5.68 16.97 -13.14
CA GLU A 145 4.30 16.92 -12.67
C GLU A 145 3.35 16.39 -13.78
N ALA A 146 3.48 16.89 -15.00
CA ALA A 146 2.69 16.42 -16.14
C ALA A 146 2.91 14.93 -16.43
N ASN A 147 4.18 14.47 -16.38
CA ASN A 147 4.50 13.06 -16.57
C ASN A 147 3.91 12.18 -15.46
N SER A 148 3.97 12.61 -14.20
CA SER A 148 3.35 11.86 -13.09
C SER A 148 1.84 11.69 -13.29
N LYS A 149 1.14 12.77 -13.65
CA LYS A 149 -0.30 12.73 -13.98
C LYS A 149 -0.60 11.85 -15.20
N ALA A 150 0.27 11.87 -16.20
CA ALA A 150 0.13 11.01 -17.38
C ALA A 150 0.29 9.51 -17.02
N THR A 151 1.26 9.16 -16.16
CA THR A 151 1.43 7.79 -15.67
C THR A 151 0.20 7.31 -14.90
N GLU A 152 -0.32 8.13 -13.97
CA GLU A 152 -1.55 7.81 -13.23
C GLU A 152 -2.75 7.63 -14.17
N ALA A 153 -2.86 8.45 -15.22
CA ALA A 153 -3.91 8.32 -16.21
C ALA A 153 -3.78 7.01 -17.01
N ILE A 154 -2.56 6.63 -17.42
CA ILE A 154 -2.28 5.39 -18.14
C ILE A 154 -2.64 4.17 -17.29
N GLU A 155 -2.26 4.16 -16.01
CA GLU A 155 -2.61 3.08 -15.08
C GLU A 155 -4.13 2.95 -14.92
N ARG A 156 -4.83 4.08 -14.77
CA ARG A 156 -6.29 4.09 -14.70
C ARG A 156 -6.93 3.57 -15.98
N THR A 157 -6.42 3.94 -17.15
CA THR A 157 -6.92 3.42 -18.43
C THR A 157 -6.69 1.91 -18.56
N GLY A 158 -5.52 1.40 -18.17
CA GLY A 158 -5.24 -0.03 -18.18
C GLY A 158 -6.17 -0.82 -17.26
N TYR A 159 -6.47 -0.28 -16.08
CA TYR A 159 -7.47 -0.88 -15.18
C TYR A 159 -8.86 -0.92 -15.83
N ILE A 160 -9.30 0.18 -16.48
CA ILE A 160 -10.59 0.22 -17.18
C ILE A 160 -10.63 -0.80 -18.34
N GLU A 161 -9.56 -0.91 -19.12
CA GLU A 161 -9.46 -1.89 -20.21
C GLU A 161 -9.57 -3.33 -19.70
N GLN A 162 -8.89 -3.66 -18.59
CA GLN A 162 -9.00 -4.97 -17.96
C GLN A 162 -10.44 -5.28 -17.54
N ARG A 163 -11.15 -4.30 -16.95
CA ARG A 163 -12.57 -4.46 -16.58
C ARG A 163 -13.46 -4.66 -17.79
N LEU A 164 -13.22 -3.89 -18.87
CA LEU A 164 -13.96 -4.01 -20.11
C LEU A 164 -13.78 -5.39 -20.76
N GLU A 165 -12.57 -5.95 -20.72
CA GLU A 165 -12.33 -7.29 -21.27
C GLU A 165 -13.10 -8.37 -20.49
N VAL A 166 -13.13 -8.30 -19.15
CA VAL A 166 -13.96 -9.19 -18.31
C VAL A 166 -15.45 -9.07 -18.67
N VAL A 167 -15.95 -7.84 -18.86
CA VAL A 167 -17.34 -7.60 -19.27
C VAL A 167 -17.61 -8.20 -20.66
N LYS A 168 -16.71 -8.01 -21.61
CA LYS A 168 -16.82 -8.53 -22.98
C LYS A 168 -16.84 -10.06 -23.03
N GLU A 169 -15.92 -10.72 -22.32
CA GLU A 169 -15.90 -12.19 -22.17
C GLU A 169 -17.24 -12.71 -21.63
N THR A 170 -17.82 -12.01 -20.64
CA THR A 170 -19.06 -12.39 -19.96
C THR A 170 -20.29 -12.29 -20.86
N ILE A 171 -20.31 -11.33 -21.79
CA ILE A 171 -21.47 -11.07 -22.66
C ILE A 171 -21.50 -12.03 -23.85
N ILE A 172 -20.35 -12.42 -24.41
CA ILE A 172 -20.26 -13.13 -25.69
C ILE A 172 -20.45 -14.66 -25.56
N GLN A 173 -20.20 -15.27 -24.39
CA GLN A 173 -20.36 -16.71 -24.22
C GLN A 173 -21.83 -17.15 -24.29
N ARG A 174 -22.20 -17.83 -25.39
CA ARG A 174 -23.33 -18.75 -25.48
C ARG A 174 -22.78 -20.16 -25.28
N ASP A 175 -22.79 -20.64 -24.05
CA ASP A 175 -22.29 -21.99 -23.76
C ASP A 175 -23.35 -23.05 -24.09
N ASP A 176 -22.98 -24.03 -24.91
CA ASP A 176 -23.78 -25.22 -25.22
C ASP A 176 -24.04 -26.06 -23.95
N ASN A 177 -23.17 -25.95 -22.94
CA ASN A 177 -23.30 -26.57 -21.63
C ASN A 177 -23.41 -25.51 -20.52
N TRP A 178 -24.66 -25.08 -20.28
CA TRP A 178 -25.02 -24.04 -19.33
C TRP A 178 -24.49 -24.28 -17.91
N ARG A 179 -24.52 -25.54 -17.44
CA ARG A 179 -24.19 -25.86 -16.05
C ARG A 179 -22.71 -25.67 -15.76
N ASP A 180 -21.86 -26.10 -16.68
CA ASP A 180 -20.40 -25.97 -16.57
C ASP A 180 -19.96 -24.51 -16.67
N SER A 181 -20.61 -23.74 -17.54
CA SER A 181 -20.43 -22.28 -17.65
C SER A 181 -20.70 -21.57 -16.33
N ILE A 182 -21.87 -21.82 -15.73
CA ILE A 182 -22.25 -21.25 -14.43
C ILE A 182 -21.25 -21.63 -13.34
N ASN A 183 -20.87 -22.90 -13.26
CA ASN A 183 -19.91 -23.36 -12.25
C ASN A 183 -18.54 -22.70 -12.43
N THR A 184 -18.10 -22.52 -13.68
CA THR A 184 -16.84 -21.84 -14.01
C THR A 184 -16.88 -20.38 -13.58
N MET A 185 -17.96 -19.66 -13.89
CA MET A 185 -18.15 -18.27 -13.45
C MET A 185 -18.16 -18.15 -11.93
N VAL A 186 -18.92 -19.00 -11.22
CA VAL A 186 -18.97 -19.00 -9.75
C VAL A 186 -17.61 -19.32 -9.13
N ASN A 187 -16.85 -20.26 -9.71
CA ASN A 187 -15.49 -20.56 -9.27
C ASN A 187 -14.54 -19.38 -9.48
N ARG A 188 -14.66 -18.65 -10.60
CA ARG A 188 -13.88 -17.43 -10.86
C ARG A 188 -14.20 -16.34 -9.82
N ILE A 189 -15.48 -16.12 -9.52
CA ILE A 189 -15.94 -15.19 -8.47
C ILE A 189 -15.33 -15.56 -7.11
N ALA A 190 -15.42 -16.84 -6.72
CA ALA A 190 -14.91 -17.31 -5.44
C ALA A 190 -13.38 -17.14 -5.30
N LYS A 191 -12.63 -17.26 -6.40
CA LYS A 191 -11.18 -17.02 -6.40
C LYS A 191 -10.80 -15.55 -6.29
N CYS A 192 -11.60 -14.66 -6.86
CA CYS A 192 -11.36 -13.21 -6.83
C CYS A 192 -11.90 -12.53 -5.56
N SER A 193 -12.82 -13.18 -4.83
CA SER A 193 -13.34 -12.65 -3.57
C SER A 193 -12.35 -12.88 -2.43
N ALA A 194 -11.94 -11.81 -1.74
CA ALA A 194 -11.03 -11.90 -0.59
C ALA A 194 -11.68 -12.59 0.63
N ASP A 195 -12.98 -12.38 0.84
CA ASP A 195 -13.67 -12.75 2.09
C ASP A 195 -14.64 -13.93 1.96
N LYS A 196 -15.01 -14.32 0.73
CA LYS A 196 -16.08 -15.30 0.49
C LYS A 196 -15.55 -16.56 -0.17
N ASN A 197 -15.79 -17.69 0.49
CA ASN A 197 -15.56 -19.00 -0.12
C ASN A 197 -16.63 -19.33 -1.18
N TYR A 198 -16.38 -20.37 -1.99
CA TYR A 198 -17.29 -20.82 -3.04
C TYR A 198 -18.73 -21.04 -2.55
N GLN A 199 -18.88 -21.63 -1.36
CA GLN A 199 -20.19 -21.94 -0.79
C GLN A 199 -20.97 -20.68 -0.42
N ALA A 200 -20.30 -19.64 0.07
CA ALA A 200 -20.91 -18.35 0.39
C ALA A 200 -21.42 -17.66 -0.88
N ILE A 201 -20.59 -17.61 -1.94
CA ILE A 201 -21.00 -17.06 -3.24
C ILE A 201 -22.17 -17.86 -3.84
N ARG A 202 -22.13 -19.19 -3.73
CA ARG A 202 -23.20 -20.05 -4.23
C ARG A 202 -24.51 -19.82 -3.50
N SER A 203 -24.48 -19.73 -2.17
CA SER A 203 -25.66 -19.39 -1.35
C SER A 203 -26.21 -18.01 -1.70
N GLU A 204 -25.35 -17.00 -1.82
CA GLU A 204 -25.72 -15.63 -2.25
C GLU A 204 -26.41 -15.64 -3.62
N SER A 205 -25.87 -16.39 -4.59
CA SER A 205 -26.47 -16.49 -5.92
C SER A 205 -27.87 -17.11 -5.91
N TYR A 206 -28.13 -18.08 -5.03
CA TYR A 206 -29.47 -18.68 -4.89
C TYR A 206 -30.44 -17.74 -4.19
N MET A 207 -30.00 -17.00 -3.17
CA MET A 207 -30.84 -16.00 -2.51
C MET A 207 -31.29 -14.92 -3.48
N LEU A 208 -30.36 -14.40 -4.30
CA LEU A 208 -30.67 -13.40 -5.34
C LEU A 208 -31.65 -13.96 -6.38
N LEU A 209 -31.57 -15.26 -6.69
CA LEU A 209 -32.51 -15.91 -7.61
C LEU A 209 -33.90 -16.00 -7.00
N GLU A 210 -33.99 -16.45 -5.74
CA GLU A 210 -35.26 -16.60 -5.01
C GLU A 210 -35.97 -15.24 -4.86
N GLU A 211 -35.20 -14.19 -4.55
CA GLU A 211 -35.68 -12.80 -4.49
C GLU A 211 -36.17 -12.32 -5.86
N ARG A 212 -35.32 -12.38 -6.90
CA ARG A 212 -35.63 -11.84 -8.22
C ARG A 212 -36.73 -12.61 -8.96
N ALA A 213 -36.80 -13.92 -8.78
CA ALA A 213 -37.82 -14.77 -9.40
C ALA A 213 -39.07 -14.95 -8.53
N ALA A 214 -39.08 -14.38 -7.31
CA ALA A 214 -40.11 -14.53 -6.28
C ALA A 214 -40.52 -16.01 -6.11
N CYS A 215 -39.54 -16.88 -5.83
CA CYS A 215 -39.77 -18.31 -5.70
C CYS A 215 -38.88 -18.95 -4.62
N ASP A 216 -39.30 -20.11 -4.11
CA ASP A 216 -38.52 -20.92 -3.17
C ASP A 216 -37.97 -22.17 -3.88
N LEU A 217 -36.63 -22.30 -3.97
CA LEU A 217 -35.99 -23.43 -4.63
C LEU A 217 -36.16 -24.73 -3.83
N ASN A 218 -36.24 -24.67 -2.50
CA ASN A 218 -36.42 -25.86 -1.67
C ASN A 218 -37.81 -26.47 -1.90
N THR A 219 -38.84 -25.63 -1.98
CA THR A 219 -40.19 -26.07 -2.35
C THR A 219 -40.20 -26.69 -3.74
N ARG A 220 -39.51 -26.10 -4.72
CA ARG A 220 -39.41 -26.66 -6.07
C ARG A 220 -38.65 -27.98 -6.12
N ILE A 221 -37.59 -28.17 -5.33
CA ILE A 221 -36.90 -29.47 -5.18
C ILE A 221 -37.88 -30.52 -4.66
N ARG A 222 -38.64 -30.21 -3.60
CA ARG A 222 -39.62 -31.13 -3.03
C ARG A 222 -40.66 -31.55 -4.07
N ASN A 223 -41.20 -30.59 -4.82
CA ASN A 223 -42.18 -30.86 -5.88
C ASN A 223 -41.58 -31.72 -7.01
N MET A 224 -40.32 -31.46 -7.40
CA MET A 224 -39.64 -32.26 -8.42
C MET A 224 -39.35 -33.69 -7.94
N ARG A 225 -38.96 -33.87 -6.68
CA ARG A 225 -38.78 -35.20 -6.06
C ARG A 225 -40.10 -35.98 -6.01
N GLN A 226 -41.19 -35.33 -5.60
CA GLN A 226 -42.51 -35.96 -5.59
C GLN A 226 -42.93 -36.44 -6.98
N ARG A 227 -42.78 -35.58 -8.01
CA ARG A 227 -43.08 -35.98 -9.40
C ARG A 227 -42.27 -37.19 -9.84
N LEU A 228 -41.01 -37.29 -9.43
CA LEU A 228 -40.18 -38.45 -9.76
C LEU A 228 -40.60 -39.73 -9.04
N GLU A 229 -41.01 -39.62 -7.77
CA GLU A 229 -41.61 -40.74 -7.02
C GLU A 229 -42.88 -41.25 -7.71
N ASP A 230 -43.76 -40.34 -8.13
CA ASP A 230 -45.00 -40.67 -8.82
C ASP A 230 -44.75 -41.35 -10.18
N THR A 231 -43.65 -40.99 -10.87
CA THR A 231 -43.21 -41.66 -12.11
C THR A 231 -42.44 -42.96 -11.89
N GLY A 232 -42.22 -43.39 -10.65
CA GLY A 232 -41.54 -44.65 -10.32
C GLY A 232 -40.01 -44.61 -10.43
N ALA A 233 -39.38 -43.43 -10.30
CA ALA A 233 -37.93 -43.31 -10.34
C ALA A 233 -37.24 -43.97 -9.13
N THR A 234 -35.97 -44.35 -9.29
CA THR A 234 -35.20 -44.97 -8.19
C THR A 234 -34.91 -43.96 -7.06
N LYS A 235 -34.87 -44.45 -5.81
CA LYS A 235 -34.53 -43.63 -4.62
C LYS A 235 -33.21 -42.87 -4.79
N THR A 236 -32.22 -43.50 -5.43
CA THR A 236 -30.92 -42.87 -5.74
C THR A 236 -31.09 -41.66 -6.65
N LYS A 237 -31.92 -41.75 -7.70
CA LYS A 237 -32.16 -40.64 -8.63
C LYS A 237 -32.87 -39.48 -7.93
N ILE A 238 -33.87 -39.78 -7.10
CA ILE A 238 -34.63 -38.78 -6.33
C ILE A 238 -33.72 -38.02 -5.37
N ASN A 239 -32.86 -38.73 -4.64
CA ASN A 239 -31.93 -38.12 -3.67
C ASN A 239 -30.84 -37.29 -4.35
N SER A 240 -30.46 -37.62 -5.59
CA SER A 240 -29.43 -36.89 -6.33
C SER A 240 -29.86 -35.50 -6.83
N ILE A 241 -31.15 -35.15 -6.74
CA ILE A 241 -31.65 -33.85 -7.21
C ILE A 241 -31.13 -32.70 -6.35
N THR A 242 -30.59 -31.70 -7.05
CA THR A 242 -30.03 -30.46 -6.53
C THR A 242 -30.81 -29.23 -6.99
N LYS A 243 -30.51 -28.06 -6.39
CA LYS A 243 -31.08 -26.76 -6.81
C LYS A 243 -30.78 -26.45 -8.28
N MET A 244 -29.61 -26.84 -8.77
CA MET A 244 -29.22 -26.62 -10.16
C MET A 244 -30.09 -27.40 -11.14
N ASP A 245 -30.52 -28.61 -10.81
CA ASP A 245 -31.39 -29.40 -11.69
C ASP A 245 -32.77 -28.76 -11.83
N VAL A 246 -33.29 -28.20 -10.73
CA VAL A 246 -34.53 -27.42 -10.75
C VAL A 246 -34.40 -26.19 -11.63
N ILE A 247 -33.30 -25.43 -11.48
CA ILE A 247 -33.06 -24.20 -12.27
C ILE A 247 -32.88 -24.55 -13.75
N GLU A 248 -32.15 -25.61 -14.06
CA GLU A 248 -31.87 -26.04 -15.42
C GLU A 248 -33.13 -26.48 -16.18
N SER A 249 -34.08 -27.09 -15.46
CA SER A 249 -35.35 -27.56 -16.03
C SER A 249 -36.35 -26.44 -16.37
N ASP A 250 -36.23 -25.26 -15.75
CA ASP A 250 -37.14 -24.14 -15.91
C ASP A 250 -36.45 -23.02 -16.69
N LYS A 251 -36.85 -22.81 -17.97
CA LYS A 251 -36.25 -21.80 -18.85
C LYS A 251 -36.20 -20.41 -18.23
N ARG A 252 -37.25 -20.01 -17.49
CA ARG A 252 -37.32 -18.70 -16.84
C ARG A 252 -36.28 -18.59 -15.73
N LEU A 253 -36.18 -19.60 -14.86
CA LEU A 253 -35.18 -19.62 -13.80
C LEU A 253 -33.76 -19.71 -14.36
N LYS A 254 -33.56 -20.49 -15.42
CA LYS A 254 -32.28 -20.61 -16.12
C LYS A 254 -31.76 -19.27 -16.64
N GLU A 255 -32.62 -18.49 -17.30
CA GLU A 255 -32.28 -17.15 -17.80
C GLU A 255 -31.99 -16.16 -16.65
N ILE A 256 -32.88 -16.09 -15.64
CA ILE A 256 -32.70 -15.20 -14.49
C ILE A 256 -31.41 -15.54 -13.75
N TYR A 257 -31.14 -16.82 -13.51
CA TYR A 257 -29.94 -17.26 -12.80
C TYR A 257 -28.66 -16.96 -13.57
N THR A 258 -28.70 -17.10 -14.90
CA THR A 258 -27.57 -16.70 -15.76
C THR A 258 -27.28 -15.21 -15.63
N GLY A 259 -28.33 -14.37 -15.66
CA GLY A 259 -28.18 -12.92 -15.46
C GLY A 259 -27.55 -12.58 -14.11
N ILE A 260 -28.03 -13.21 -13.03
CA ILE A 260 -27.49 -13.01 -11.67
C ILE A 260 -26.00 -13.39 -11.60
N VAL A 261 -25.62 -14.55 -12.11
CA VAL A 261 -24.22 -15.00 -12.05
C VAL A 261 -23.32 -14.09 -12.88
N LYS A 262 -23.77 -13.60 -14.04
CA LYS A 262 -23.04 -12.61 -14.84
C LYS A 262 -22.89 -11.25 -14.12
N GLU A 263 -23.94 -10.77 -13.47
CA GLU A 263 -23.88 -9.54 -12.64
C GLU A 263 -22.92 -9.70 -11.46
N MET A 264 -22.96 -10.84 -10.77
CA MET A 264 -22.03 -11.15 -9.70
C MET A 264 -20.59 -11.23 -10.21
N LEU A 265 -20.38 -11.81 -11.40
CA LEU A 265 -19.06 -11.88 -12.01
C LEU A 265 -18.48 -10.48 -12.25
N ILE A 266 -19.29 -9.59 -12.83
CA ILE A 266 -18.90 -8.18 -13.01
C ILE A 266 -18.60 -7.53 -11.66
N LYS A 267 -19.44 -7.73 -10.64
CA LYS A 267 -19.27 -7.10 -9.32
C LYS A 267 -17.99 -7.52 -8.59
N TYR A 268 -17.61 -8.80 -8.66
CA TYR A 268 -16.50 -9.34 -7.86
C TYR A 268 -15.19 -9.49 -8.64
N VAL A 269 -15.23 -9.49 -9.98
CA VAL A 269 -14.04 -9.72 -10.82
C VAL A 269 -13.64 -8.48 -11.61
N ALA A 270 -14.58 -7.59 -11.97
CA ALA A 270 -14.28 -6.34 -12.67
C ALA A 270 -14.26 -5.16 -11.70
#